data_AF-A0A6G7YEC9-F1
#
_entry.id   AF-A0A6G7YEC9-F1
#
_cell.length_a   1.000
_cell.length_b   1.000
_cell.length_c   1.000
_cell.angle_alpha   90.00
_cell.angle_beta   90.00
_cell.angle_gamma   90.00
#
_symmetry.space_group_name_H-M   'P 1'
#
loop_
_entity.id
_entity.type
_entity.pdbx_description
1 polymer ?
#
loop_
_entity_poly.entity_id
_entity_poly.type
_entity_poly.pdbx_seq_one_letter_code
_entity_poly.pdbx_strand_id
1 'polypeptide(L)'
;MARGSWGAASLLTVLLLAPGCGPTDDTVKEQPMDTPPPSASSGVDPSEQARAAVDDLAARLQTDPAAIEVVAEEPVTWRDGSLGCARPGMSYTQAMVEGLRITLRVDGADHEYHSSGDRQPFWCKDPTQ
;
A
#
# COMPACT_ATOMS: atom_id res chain seq x y z
N MET A 1 40.75 -22.84 21.35
CA MET A 1 41.23 -24.08 22.02
C MET A 1 40.04 -24.55 22.86
N ALA A 2 39.43 -25.73 22.77
CA ALA A 2 39.78 -27.07 22.28
C ALA A 2 38.48 -27.75 21.76
N ARG A 3 38.47 -28.43 20.61
CA ARG A 3 38.58 -29.90 20.44
C ARG A 3 37.64 -30.71 21.34
N GLY A 4 36.64 -31.37 20.74
CA GLY A 4 35.87 -32.46 21.34
C GLY A 4 35.19 -33.27 20.24
N SER A 5 35.63 -34.51 20.06
CA SER A 5 35.35 -35.41 18.95
C SER A 5 34.62 -36.67 19.45
N TRP A 6 33.79 -37.24 18.56
CA TRP A 6 33.40 -38.63 18.37
C TRP A 6 32.66 -39.45 19.45
N GLY A 7 31.51 -39.99 19.02
CA GLY A 7 30.96 -41.29 19.43
C GLY A 7 30.12 -41.85 18.28
N ALA A 8 30.42 -43.06 17.82
CA ALA A 8 29.95 -43.71 16.60
C ALA A 8 29.05 -44.92 16.88
N ALA A 9 28.24 -45.33 15.88
CA ALA A 9 27.81 -46.70 15.50
C ALA A 9 26.41 -46.64 14.87
N SER A 10 26.20 -46.84 13.56
CA SER A 10 26.17 -48.13 12.82
C SER A 10 24.98 -49.02 13.27
N LEU A 11 24.12 -49.63 12.44
CA LEU A 11 23.98 -49.86 11.00
C LEU A 11 22.55 -50.41 10.79
N LEU A 12 21.88 -50.11 9.68
CA LEU A 12 21.07 -51.10 8.96
C LEU A 12 20.84 -50.66 7.52
N THR A 13 21.62 -51.30 6.64
CA THR A 13 21.59 -51.16 5.19
C THR A 13 20.50 -52.06 4.62
N VAL A 14 19.59 -51.49 3.84
CA VAL A 14 18.85 -52.23 2.81
C VAL A 14 19.04 -51.46 1.50
N LEU A 15 19.86 -52.02 0.63
CA LEU A 15 19.98 -51.64 -0.79
C LEU A 15 18.92 -52.43 -1.56
N LEU A 16 18.18 -51.77 -2.46
CA LEU A 16 17.68 -52.37 -3.71
C LEU A 16 17.40 -51.24 -4.73
N LEU A 17 17.96 -51.45 -5.93
CA LEU A 17 18.15 -50.52 -7.04
C LEU A 17 16.87 -50.20 -7.82
N ALA A 18 16.77 -48.95 -8.33
CA ALA A 18 16.41 -48.69 -9.73
C ALA A 18 16.95 -47.32 -10.20
N PRO A 19 17.40 -47.19 -11.47
CA PRO A 19 18.07 -46.01 -12.02
C PRO A 19 17.09 -45.04 -12.67
N GLY A 20 17.33 -43.73 -12.52
CA GLY A 20 16.56 -42.70 -13.22
C GLY A 20 17.28 -41.35 -13.27
N CYS A 21 17.53 -40.89 -14.50
CA CYS A 21 18.05 -39.58 -14.93
C CYS A 21 17.33 -38.40 -14.23
N GLY A 22 17.94 -37.25 -13.94
CA GLY A 22 19.23 -36.72 -14.37
C GLY A 22 19.61 -35.45 -13.59
N PRO A 23 20.57 -34.67 -14.09
CA PRO A 23 20.99 -33.41 -13.48
C PRO A 23 20.22 -32.25 -14.11
N THR A 24 19.58 -31.41 -13.29
CA THR A 24 19.36 -30.01 -13.67
C THR A 24 19.80 -29.12 -12.52
N ASP A 25 21.00 -28.55 -12.74
CA ASP A 25 21.43 -27.30 -12.17
C ASP A 25 20.47 -26.23 -12.70
N ASP A 26 19.49 -25.84 -11.90
CA ASP A 26 18.70 -24.64 -12.17
C ASP A 26 19.09 -23.59 -11.12
N THR A 27 20.26 -23.03 -11.37
CA THR A 27 20.60 -21.66 -11.00
C THR A 27 19.39 -20.77 -11.32
N VAL A 28 18.61 -20.42 -10.29
CA VAL A 28 17.58 -19.39 -10.39
C VAL A 28 18.31 -18.08 -10.65
N LYS A 29 18.32 -17.69 -11.93
CA LYS A 29 18.75 -16.38 -12.38
C LYS A 29 17.81 -15.36 -11.75
N GLU A 30 18.23 -14.79 -10.63
CA GLU A 30 17.61 -13.63 -10.00
C GLU A 30 17.48 -12.54 -11.07
N GLN A 31 16.26 -12.37 -11.58
CA GLN A 31 15.95 -11.25 -12.45
C GLN A 31 15.81 -10.04 -11.53
N PRO A 32 16.60 -8.97 -11.73
CA PRO A 32 16.37 -7.73 -10.99
C PRO A 32 14.98 -7.24 -11.38
N MET A 33 14.06 -7.27 -10.42
CA MET A 33 12.74 -6.65 -10.55
C MET A 33 12.92 -5.13 -10.41
N ASP A 34 13.54 -4.49 -11.41
CA ASP A 34 13.36 -3.08 -11.67
C ASP A 34 12.00 -2.91 -12.35
N THR A 35 10.92 -3.04 -11.57
CA THR A 35 9.67 -2.38 -11.97
C THR A 35 9.78 -0.96 -11.43
N PRO A 36 10.01 0.07 -12.28
CA PRO A 36 9.85 1.43 -11.81
C PRO A 36 8.43 1.54 -11.23
N PRO A 37 8.24 2.19 -10.07
CA PRO A 37 6.90 2.44 -9.56
C PRO A 37 6.10 3.12 -10.68
N PRO A 38 4.81 2.81 -10.87
CA PRO A 38 4.00 3.61 -11.77
C PRO A 38 3.95 5.03 -11.19
N SER A 39 4.87 5.91 -11.63
CA SER A 39 4.69 7.35 -11.59
C SER A 39 3.59 7.67 -12.59
N ALA A 40 2.36 7.31 -12.22
CA ALA A 40 1.17 7.74 -12.91
C ALA A 40 0.90 9.18 -12.47
N SER A 41 1.74 10.11 -12.95
CA SER A 41 1.30 11.48 -13.16
C SER A 41 0.29 11.42 -14.30
N SER A 42 -0.93 10.98 -13.97
CA SER A 42 -2.00 10.83 -14.94
C SER A 42 -2.38 12.23 -15.40
N GLY A 43 -2.04 12.56 -16.64
CA GLY A 43 -2.55 13.75 -17.34
C GLY A 43 -4.04 13.64 -17.67
N VAL A 44 -4.86 13.20 -16.71
CA VAL A 44 -6.31 13.17 -16.75
C VAL A 44 -6.78 14.34 -15.89
N ASP A 45 -7.75 15.10 -16.40
CA ASP A 45 -8.35 16.19 -15.63
C ASP A 45 -8.84 15.67 -14.26
N PRO A 46 -8.51 16.36 -13.15
CA PRO A 46 -8.91 15.91 -11.83
C PRO A 46 -10.44 15.82 -11.71
N SER A 47 -10.92 14.78 -11.03
CA SER A 47 -12.35 14.57 -10.81
C SER A 47 -12.97 15.74 -10.03
N GLU A 48 -14.31 15.82 -10.01
CA GLU A 48 -15.03 16.77 -9.15
C GLU A 48 -14.64 16.60 -7.65
N GLN A 49 -14.38 15.36 -7.22
CA GLN A 49 -13.97 15.08 -5.84
C GLN A 49 -12.54 15.57 -5.59
N ALA A 50 -11.62 15.32 -6.51
CA ALA A 50 -10.25 15.84 -6.40
C ALA A 50 -10.23 17.38 -6.40
N ARG A 51 -11.01 18.03 -7.27
CA ARG A 51 -11.14 19.50 -7.28
C ARG A 51 -11.72 20.04 -5.98
N ALA A 52 -12.78 19.44 -5.45
CA ALA A 52 -13.33 19.83 -4.15
C ALA A 52 -12.33 19.68 -2.99
N ALA A 53 -11.49 18.64 -3.03
CA ALA A 53 -10.42 18.44 -2.06
C ALA A 53 -9.32 19.51 -2.20
N VAL A 54 -8.92 19.84 -3.42
CA VAL A 54 -7.96 20.93 -3.71
C VAL A 54 -8.48 22.27 -3.20
N ASP A 55 -9.73 22.62 -3.49
CA ASP A 55 -10.34 23.87 -3.04
C ASP A 55 -10.41 23.97 -1.51
N ASP A 56 -10.79 22.88 -0.83
CA ASP A 56 -10.81 22.84 0.65
C ASP A 56 -9.40 22.95 1.25
N LEU A 57 -8.39 22.29 0.66
CA LEU A 57 -7.01 22.37 1.14
C LEU A 57 -6.42 23.76 0.92
N ALA A 58 -6.64 24.35 -0.27
CA ALA A 58 -6.23 25.71 -0.61
C ALA A 58 -6.78 26.72 0.38
N ALA A 59 -8.09 26.63 0.68
CA ALA A 59 -8.74 27.49 1.65
C ALA A 59 -8.18 27.32 3.06
N ARG A 60 -7.84 26.10 3.49
CA ARG A 60 -7.30 25.87 4.85
C ARG A 60 -5.87 26.34 5.02
N LEU A 61 -5.05 26.17 3.99
CA LEU A 61 -3.64 26.54 4.00
C LEU A 61 -3.41 27.98 3.53
N GLN A 62 -4.45 28.66 3.04
CA GLN A 62 -4.37 30.01 2.48
C GLN A 62 -3.34 30.08 1.34
N THR A 63 -3.35 29.07 0.47
CA THR A 63 -2.46 28.95 -0.70
C THR A 63 -3.26 28.99 -2.00
N ASP A 64 -2.57 29.21 -3.11
CA ASP A 64 -3.17 29.15 -4.44
C ASP A 64 -3.55 27.69 -4.76
N PRO A 65 -4.79 27.37 -5.18
CA PRO A 65 -5.15 26.01 -5.61
C PRO A 65 -4.25 25.46 -6.73
N ALA A 66 -3.68 26.33 -7.58
CA ALA A 66 -2.75 25.92 -8.62
C ALA A 66 -1.40 25.43 -8.08
N ALA A 67 -1.07 25.71 -6.82
CA ALA A 67 0.12 25.21 -6.14
C ALA A 67 -0.07 23.80 -5.54
N ILE A 68 -1.30 23.26 -5.58
CA ILE A 68 -1.63 21.94 -5.03
C ILE A 68 -1.67 20.93 -6.17
N GLU A 69 -0.84 19.89 -6.04
CA GLU A 69 -0.80 18.76 -6.97
C GLU A 69 -1.77 17.66 -6.50
N VAL A 70 -2.59 17.13 -7.41
CA VAL A 70 -3.32 15.87 -7.17
C VAL A 70 -2.37 14.72 -7.48
N VAL A 71 -1.83 14.08 -6.44
CA VAL A 71 -0.86 12.99 -6.57
C VAL A 71 -1.55 11.67 -6.92
N ALA A 72 -2.68 11.40 -6.27
CA ALA A 72 -3.43 10.17 -6.48
C ALA A 72 -4.92 10.37 -6.19
N GLU A 73 -5.75 9.62 -6.91
CA GLU A 73 -7.18 9.44 -6.62
C GLU A 73 -7.49 7.96 -6.78
N GLU A 74 -7.74 7.28 -5.66
CA GLU A 74 -7.85 5.83 -5.59
C GLU A 74 -9.24 5.43 -5.06
N PRO A 75 -9.96 4.53 -5.75
CA PRO A 75 -11.14 3.90 -5.16
C PRO A 75 -10.72 2.99 -4.01
N VAL A 76 -11.38 3.15 -2.86
CA VAL A 76 -11.11 2.38 -1.63
C VAL A 76 -12.42 1.85 -1.07
N THR A 77 -12.36 0.65 -0.48
CA THR A 77 -13.44 0.13 0.38
C THR A 77 -12.99 0.24 1.83
N TRP A 78 -13.55 1.19 2.57
CA TRP A 78 -13.27 1.42 3.97
C TRP A 78 -13.88 0.32 4.84
N ARG A 79 -13.13 -0.15 5.85
CA ARG A 79 -13.60 -1.22 6.75
C ARG A 79 -14.79 -0.86 7.63
N ASP A 80 -15.02 0.43 7.86
CA ASP A 80 -16.07 0.94 8.73
C ASP A 80 -16.48 2.38 8.34
N GLY A 81 -17.52 2.88 9.00
CA GLY A 81 -18.03 4.25 8.82
C GLY A 81 -17.08 5.35 9.29
N SER A 82 -15.86 5.05 9.77
CA SER A 82 -14.84 6.07 10.03
C SER A 82 -14.16 6.55 8.75
N LEU A 83 -14.31 5.78 7.66
CA LEU A 83 -13.68 6.05 6.37
C LEU A 83 -12.16 6.20 6.48
N GLY A 84 -11.52 5.38 7.33
CA GLY A 84 -10.08 5.47 7.57
C GLY A 84 -9.65 6.64 8.46
N CYS A 85 -10.57 7.46 8.99
CA CYS A 85 -10.27 8.64 9.81
C CYS A 85 -10.95 8.58 11.19
N ALA A 86 -10.70 7.50 11.92
CA ALA A 86 -11.30 7.30 13.23
C ALA A 86 -10.84 8.35 14.25
N ARG A 87 -11.78 8.92 15.00
CA ARG A 87 -11.52 9.81 16.12
C ARG A 87 -11.59 9.05 17.45
N PRO A 88 -10.69 9.34 18.40
CA PRO A 88 -10.73 8.71 19.73
C PRO A 88 -12.08 8.86 20.41
N GLY A 89 -12.55 7.78 21.05
CA GLY A 89 -13.80 7.77 21.82
C GLY A 89 -15.09 7.72 21.00
N MET A 90 -15.00 7.66 19.66
CA MET A 90 -16.17 7.50 18.80
C MET A 90 -16.42 6.03 18.47
N SER A 91 -17.68 5.66 18.28
CA SER A 91 -18.10 4.36 17.73
C SER A 91 -18.53 4.53 16.29
N TYR A 92 -18.05 3.64 15.41
CA TYR A 92 -18.32 3.66 13.97
C TYR A 92 -19.04 2.38 13.54
N THR A 93 -19.87 2.48 12.50
CA THR A 93 -20.57 1.33 11.92
C THR A 93 -19.57 0.35 11.31
N GLN A 94 -19.72 -0.95 11.58
CA GLN A 94 -18.84 -2.00 11.04
C GLN A 94 -19.30 -2.47 9.65
N ALA A 95 -19.63 -1.52 8.79
CA ALA A 95 -20.05 -1.78 7.41
C ALA A 95 -18.93 -1.40 6.44
N MET A 96 -18.75 -2.20 5.40
CA MET A 96 -17.85 -1.85 4.29
C MET A 96 -18.44 -0.66 3.53
N VAL A 97 -17.62 0.38 3.31
CA VAL A 97 -18.06 1.61 2.63
C VAL A 97 -17.16 1.90 1.44
N GLU A 98 -17.73 1.96 0.24
CA GLU A 98 -17.01 2.40 -0.96
C GLU A 98 -16.78 3.91 -0.94
N GLY A 99 -15.62 4.35 -1.42
CA GLY A 99 -15.24 5.74 -1.46
C GLY A 99 -13.94 5.99 -2.21
N LEU A 100 -13.36 7.17 -1.99
CA LEU A 100 -12.09 7.56 -2.59
C LEU A 100 -11.09 7.95 -1.51
N ARG A 101 -9.81 7.61 -1.73
CA ARG A 101 -8.65 8.25 -1.10
C ARG A 101 -7.99 9.15 -2.13
N ILE A 102 -7.93 10.44 -1.82
CA ILE A 102 -7.33 11.46 -2.67
C ILE A 102 -6.08 11.95 -1.94
N THR A 103 -4.91 11.80 -2.56
CA THR A 103 -3.64 12.31 -2.01
C THR A 103 -3.30 13.60 -2.75
N LEU A 104 -3.22 14.69 -2.00
CA LEU A 104 -2.81 16.00 -2.49
C LEU A 104 -1.41 16.33 -1.98
N ARG A 105 -0.61 17.05 -2.78
CA ARG A 105 0.71 17.51 -2.38
C ARG A 105 0.83 19.01 -2.53
N VAL A 106 1.36 19.67 -1.50
CA VAL A 106 1.69 21.10 -1.51
C VAL A 106 2.90 21.33 -0.63
N ASP A 107 3.82 22.17 -1.08
CA ASP A 107 5.09 22.46 -0.39
C ASP A 107 5.89 21.20 0.01
N GLY A 108 5.74 20.11 -0.78
CA GLY A 108 6.39 18.82 -0.53
C GLY A 108 5.77 17.96 0.57
N ALA A 109 4.63 18.36 1.13
CA ALA A 109 3.87 17.59 2.11
C ALA A 109 2.63 16.95 1.48
N ASP A 110 2.34 15.70 1.86
CA ASP A 110 1.17 14.96 1.41
C ASP A 110 -0.01 15.11 2.37
N HIS A 111 -1.20 15.26 1.81
CA HIS A 111 -2.46 15.46 2.52
C HIS A 111 -3.51 14.52 1.96
N GLU A 112 -4.08 13.66 2.81
CA GLU A 112 -5.09 12.71 2.40
C GLU A 112 -6.50 13.24 2.64
N TYR A 113 -7.34 13.13 1.62
CA TYR A 113 -8.76 13.42 1.65
C TYR A 113 -9.53 12.15 1.39
N HIS A 114 -10.47 11.83 2.27
CA HIS A 114 -11.27 10.61 2.15
C HIS A 114 -12.71 10.98 1.80
N SER A 115 -13.41 10.13 1.05
CA SER A 115 -14.83 10.32 0.73
C SER A 115 -15.58 8.99 0.76
N SER A 116 -16.90 9.04 0.60
CA SER A 116 -17.75 7.85 0.50
C SER A 116 -19.06 8.17 -0.23
N GLY A 117 -19.43 7.42 -1.26
CA GLY A 117 -20.66 7.67 -2.02
C GLY A 117 -20.89 9.15 -2.35
N ASP A 118 -21.99 9.72 -1.84
CA ASP A 118 -22.35 11.14 -2.05
C ASP A 118 -21.67 12.12 -1.08
N ARG A 119 -20.91 11.62 -0.09
CA ARG A 119 -20.23 12.48 0.88
C ARG A 119 -19.03 13.16 0.24
N GLN A 120 -19.00 14.48 0.29
CA GLN A 120 -17.86 15.28 -0.12
C GLN A 120 -16.56 14.88 0.59
N PRO A 121 -15.42 15.05 -0.08
CA PRO A 121 -14.12 14.67 0.47
C PRO A 121 -13.78 15.55 1.66
N PHE A 122 -13.11 14.96 2.65
CA PHE A 122 -12.69 15.66 3.86
C PHE A 122 -11.24 15.29 4.21
N TRP A 123 -10.49 16.28 4.73
CA TRP A 123 -9.10 16.06 5.11
C TRP A 123 -8.99 15.11 6.32
N CYS A 124 -8.32 13.98 6.09
CA CYS A 124 -7.84 13.05 7.09
C CYS A 124 -6.43 13.43 7.54
N LYS A 125 -6.27 13.93 8.77
CA LYS A 125 -4.94 14.27 9.30
C LYS A 125 -4.21 13.08 9.90
N ASP A 126 -4.96 12.10 10.35
CA ASP A 126 -4.46 10.90 11.03
C ASP A 126 -5.11 9.66 10.39
N PRO A 127 -4.65 9.27 9.19
CA PRO A 127 -5.19 8.09 8.50
C PRO A 127 -4.88 6.81 9.29
N THR A 128 -5.87 5.93 9.34
CA THR A 128 -5.83 4.64 10.04
C THR A 128 -5.90 3.44 9.08
N GLN A 129 -6.01 3.71 7.78
CA GLN A 129 -6.12 2.76 6.67
C GLN A 129 -5.40 3.31 5.44
#